data_AF-A0A7V9MUX7-F1
#
_entry.id   AF-A0A7V9MUX7-F1
#
_cell.length_a   1.000
_cell.length_b   1.000
_cell.length_c   1.000
_cell.angle_alpha   90.00
_cell.angle_beta   90.00
_cell.angle_gamma   90.00
#
_symmetry.space_group_name_H-M   'P 1'
#
loop_
_entity.id
_entity.type
_entity.pdbx_description
1 polymer ?
#
loop_
_entity_poly.entity_id
_entity_poly.type
_entity_poly.pdbx_seq_one_letter_code
_entity_poly.pdbx_strand_id
1 'polypeptide(L)'
;SYRGYKNKIETYVNPFAAEDPGQPQVNSRIGDGFNLDGKIKAGDFVSPDGEKGIDNNLYRAWGCDAPWRGNGNATLDLRANDKMQEGLYTMVVRLSGNKDPMNDDNAVVEIGYSPDKIVKDARNAVAVDYSYRILQPAQYTRLKATIRNGVVESEQVEHLHTPRIAWFYDQTGDTNFTKGKLRLTIAADGLSASGLIGGYRNWRDLYAENTFAQDGGQQGIREHEDHVALYYALRRNADGMLNPKTGKNDGISSVYRVRMSSAYVVDPDKPMEVPKLALEVERKEAFEATKLATITGVETRIPQPVPPGTSEAGVGITERLLVDLPSKDYFLTTLYRQHYPGEDAFGDPPWAQQERGTLPPPKPAPAVPKKPRQEANAATR
;
A
#
# COMPACT_ATOMS: atom_id res chain seq x y z
N SER A 1 2.72 0.20 -18.30
CA SER A 1 3.50 -1.04 -18.34
C SER A 1 2.53 -2.21 -18.34
N TYR A 2 2.13 -2.71 -19.51
CA TYR A 2 1.34 -3.94 -19.57
C TYR A 2 2.26 -5.14 -19.36
N ARG A 3 1.91 -6.07 -18.47
CA ARG A 3 2.74 -7.22 -18.10
C ARG A 3 1.91 -8.50 -18.20
N GLY A 4 1.48 -8.87 -19.40
CA GLY A 4 0.76 -10.12 -19.63
C GLY A 4 1.69 -11.32 -19.80
N TYR A 5 1.68 -12.25 -18.83
CA TYR A 5 2.30 -13.58 -19.01
C TYR A 5 1.58 -14.37 -20.11
N LYS A 6 0.29 -14.08 -20.32
CA LYS A 6 -0.53 -14.59 -21.40
C LYS A 6 -1.12 -13.43 -22.18
N ASN A 7 -1.21 -13.61 -23.50
CA ASN A 7 -1.87 -12.64 -24.38
C ASN A 7 -3.31 -12.36 -23.85
N LYS A 8 -3.70 -11.09 -23.81
CA LYS A 8 -4.99 -10.59 -23.35
C LYS A 8 -5.27 -10.61 -21.85
N ILE A 9 -4.32 -11.02 -21.02
CA ILE A 9 -4.48 -11.04 -19.57
C ILE A 9 -3.48 -10.08 -18.93
N GLU A 10 -3.97 -9.04 -18.27
CA GLU A 10 -3.10 -8.21 -17.45
C GLU A 10 -2.79 -8.98 -16.14
N THR A 11 -1.52 -9.35 -15.93
CA THR A 11 -1.14 -10.28 -14.86
C THR A 11 -1.18 -9.64 -13.49
N TYR A 12 -0.97 -8.33 -13.34
CA TYR A 12 -1.00 -7.70 -12.02
C TYR A 12 -2.45 -7.56 -11.50
N VAL A 13 -3.43 -7.38 -12.40
CA VAL A 13 -4.85 -7.52 -12.06
C VAL A 13 -5.27 -8.98 -11.92
N ASN A 14 -4.60 -9.90 -12.65
CA ASN A 14 -4.92 -11.33 -12.67
C ASN A 14 -3.73 -12.23 -12.32
N PRO A 15 -3.17 -12.13 -11.09
CA PRO A 15 -1.88 -12.75 -10.76
C PRO A 15 -1.93 -14.28 -10.78
N PHE A 16 -3.13 -14.85 -10.61
CA PHE A 16 -3.37 -16.28 -10.72
C PHE A 16 -3.19 -16.86 -12.14
N ALA A 17 -3.03 -16.02 -13.16
CA ALA A 17 -2.83 -16.45 -14.55
C ALA A 17 -1.36 -16.76 -14.88
N ALA A 18 -0.44 -16.43 -13.98
CA ALA A 18 0.99 -16.72 -14.07
C ALA A 18 1.42 -17.73 -12.99
N GLU A 19 2.53 -18.41 -13.22
CA GLU A 19 3.15 -19.31 -12.24
C GLU A 19 3.80 -18.50 -11.11
N ASP A 20 3.97 -19.11 -9.92
CA ASP A 20 4.63 -18.48 -8.77
C ASP A 20 6.14 -18.36 -9.04
N PRO A 21 6.68 -17.13 -9.21
CA PRO A 21 8.12 -16.95 -9.42
C PRO A 21 8.94 -17.23 -8.16
N GLY A 22 8.30 -17.26 -6.98
CA GLY A 22 8.92 -17.55 -5.70
C GLY A 22 9.50 -16.30 -5.01
N GLN A 23 8.70 -15.68 -4.15
CA GLN A 23 9.13 -14.55 -3.33
C GLN A 23 10.10 -15.00 -2.22
N PRO A 24 11.29 -14.38 -2.07
CA PRO A 24 12.12 -14.53 -0.89
C PRO A 24 11.39 -14.06 0.37
N GLN A 25 11.41 -14.89 1.41
CA GLN A 25 10.68 -14.63 2.65
C GLN A 25 11.63 -14.41 3.82
N VAL A 26 11.14 -13.71 4.84
CA VAL A 26 11.90 -13.54 6.08
C VAL A 26 12.02 -14.89 6.77
N ASN A 27 13.26 -15.37 6.92
CA ASN A 27 13.58 -16.64 7.58
C ASN A 27 13.92 -16.48 9.07
N SER A 28 14.06 -15.24 9.57
CA SER A 28 14.26 -14.97 10.99
C SER A 28 13.06 -15.45 11.81
N ARG A 29 13.33 -15.80 13.08
CA ARG A 29 12.28 -16.04 14.09
C ARG A 29 12.04 -14.82 14.97
N ILE A 30 12.75 -13.72 14.77
CA ILE A 30 12.55 -12.47 15.50
C ILE A 30 11.69 -11.52 14.67
N GLY A 31 10.61 -11.00 15.26
CA GLY A 31 9.69 -10.07 14.60
C GLY A 31 8.76 -9.41 15.61
N ASP A 32 8.36 -8.17 15.32
CA ASP A 32 7.34 -7.46 16.09
C ASP A 32 5.94 -7.94 15.69
N GLY A 33 4.97 -7.75 16.57
CA GLY A 33 3.57 -8.09 16.30
C GLY A 33 2.81 -8.32 17.59
N PHE A 34 1.76 -9.14 17.51
CA PHE A 34 0.97 -9.54 18.65
C PHE A 34 0.71 -11.04 18.59
N ASN A 35 0.51 -11.68 19.74
CA ASN A 35 -0.15 -12.97 19.77
C ASN A 35 -1.66 -12.76 19.58
N LEU A 36 -2.12 -12.84 18.33
CA LEU A 36 -3.49 -12.50 17.93
C LEU A 36 -4.47 -13.65 18.12
N ASP A 37 -3.98 -14.90 18.16
CA ASP A 37 -4.81 -16.10 18.29
C ASP A 37 -4.66 -16.86 19.62
N GLY A 38 -3.79 -16.36 20.51
CA GLY A 38 -3.51 -16.92 21.83
C GLY A 38 -2.68 -18.21 21.80
N LYS A 39 -2.04 -18.54 20.68
CA LYS A 39 -1.29 -19.80 20.50
C LYS A 39 0.20 -19.53 20.29
N ILE A 40 0.99 -20.57 20.47
CA ILE A 40 2.41 -20.58 20.14
C ILE A 40 2.63 -21.74 19.17
N LYS A 41 2.93 -21.41 17.91
CA LYS A 41 3.18 -22.37 16.83
C LYS A 41 4.65 -22.31 16.42
N ALA A 42 5.07 -23.33 15.66
CA ALA A 42 6.44 -23.41 15.17
C ALA A 42 6.81 -22.27 14.20
N GLY A 43 5.85 -21.75 13.43
CA GLY A 43 6.08 -20.67 12.46
C GLY A 43 6.07 -19.25 13.03
N ASP A 44 5.63 -19.10 14.27
CA ASP A 44 5.43 -17.77 14.88
C ASP A 44 6.77 -17.11 15.20
N PHE A 45 6.74 -15.79 15.26
CA PHE A 45 7.87 -15.00 15.69
C PHE A 45 7.99 -15.01 17.23
N VAL A 46 9.18 -14.62 17.67
CA VAL A 46 9.50 -14.19 19.02
C VAL A 46 9.78 -12.69 18.94
N SER A 47 9.18 -11.89 19.80
CA SER A 47 9.44 -10.45 19.83
C SER A 47 10.88 -10.16 20.27
N PRO A 48 11.41 -8.95 20.00
CA PRO A 48 12.74 -8.56 20.48
C PRO A 48 12.92 -8.65 22.01
N ASP A 49 11.84 -8.52 22.78
CA ASP A 49 11.80 -8.66 24.24
C ASP A 49 11.49 -10.10 24.72
N GLY A 50 11.30 -11.06 23.81
CA GLY A 50 11.22 -12.49 24.11
C GLY A 50 9.81 -13.08 24.24
N GLU A 51 8.76 -12.31 23.99
CA GLU A 51 7.38 -12.79 23.89
C GLU A 51 7.26 -13.79 22.72
N LYS A 52 6.57 -14.91 22.94
CA LYS A 52 6.43 -15.99 21.96
C LYS A 52 5.03 -16.01 21.37
N GLY A 53 4.90 -16.57 20.17
CA GLY A 53 3.62 -16.67 19.48
C GLY A 53 3.24 -15.37 18.79
N ILE A 54 4.23 -14.62 18.32
CA ILE A 54 3.99 -13.33 17.65
C ILE A 54 3.56 -13.57 16.20
N ASP A 55 2.34 -13.14 15.89
CA ASP A 55 1.76 -13.14 14.55
C ASP A 55 2.14 -11.85 13.81
N ASN A 56 2.90 -12.00 12.72
CA ASN A 56 3.21 -10.93 11.76
C ASN A 56 3.61 -11.54 10.40
N ASN A 57 2.72 -12.35 9.84
CA ASN A 57 2.97 -13.08 8.62
C ASN A 57 3.01 -12.20 7.37
N LEU A 58 2.52 -10.95 7.45
CA LEU A 58 2.80 -9.95 6.42
C LEU A 58 4.31 -9.67 6.33
N TYR A 59 4.97 -9.47 7.46
CA TYR A 59 6.43 -9.32 7.49
C TYR A 59 7.15 -10.58 7.00
N ARG A 60 6.62 -11.78 7.30
CA ARG A 60 7.16 -13.02 6.73
C ARG A 60 7.11 -13.05 5.20
N ALA A 61 5.97 -12.69 4.63
CA ALA A 61 5.73 -12.72 3.19
C ALA A 61 6.49 -11.63 2.43
N TRP A 62 6.59 -10.44 3.01
CA TRP A 62 6.94 -9.21 2.28
C TRP A 62 8.19 -8.50 2.83
N GLY A 63 8.63 -8.84 4.04
CA GLY A 63 9.69 -8.11 4.74
C GLY A 63 11.09 -8.22 4.13
N CYS A 64 11.29 -9.02 3.08
CA CYS A 64 12.56 -9.07 2.34
C CYS A 64 12.70 -7.95 1.30
N ASP A 65 11.61 -7.30 0.92
CA ASP A 65 11.63 -6.27 -0.11
C ASP A 65 12.28 -4.99 0.45
N ALA A 66 13.40 -4.60 -0.16
CA ALA A 66 14.22 -3.47 0.29
C ALA A 66 13.45 -2.15 0.50
N PRO A 67 12.48 -1.77 -0.35
CA PRO A 67 11.71 -0.54 -0.19
C PRO A 67 10.90 -0.44 1.11
N TRP A 68 10.63 -1.59 1.74
CA TRP A 68 9.80 -1.75 2.95
C TRP A 68 10.62 -1.96 4.23
N ARG A 69 11.89 -2.35 4.08
CA ARG A 69 12.79 -2.60 5.21
C ARG A 69 13.28 -1.27 5.78
N GLY A 70 12.50 -0.66 6.68
CA GLY A 70 12.77 0.67 7.25
C GLY A 70 14.23 0.96 7.62
N ASN A 71 14.59 2.25 7.56
CA ASN A 71 15.94 2.84 7.53
C ASN A 71 16.63 2.83 6.15
N GLY A 72 17.68 3.65 5.98
CA GLY A 72 18.57 3.62 4.80
C GLY A 72 17.85 3.85 3.46
N ASN A 73 17.80 2.80 2.62
CA ASN A 73 17.27 2.82 1.25
C ASN A 73 15.78 2.40 1.15
N ALA A 74 15.02 2.42 2.25
CA ALA A 74 13.60 2.05 2.28
C ALA A 74 12.70 3.13 1.67
N THR A 75 12.70 3.22 0.34
CA THR A 75 12.02 4.26 -0.44
C THR A 75 10.52 4.39 -0.14
N LEU A 76 9.81 3.28 0.07
CA LEU A 76 8.35 3.29 0.31
C LEU A 76 7.99 3.57 1.76
N ASP A 77 8.80 3.10 2.72
CA ASP A 77 8.71 3.51 4.13
C ASP A 77 8.93 5.02 4.28
N LEU A 78 10.01 5.55 3.69
CA LEU A 78 10.31 6.98 3.71
C LEU A 78 9.19 7.79 3.06
N ARG A 79 8.67 7.33 1.92
CA ARG A 79 7.57 8.01 1.22
C ARG A 79 6.30 8.05 2.06
N ALA A 80 5.87 6.93 2.66
CA ALA A 80 4.66 6.90 3.47
C ALA A 80 4.74 7.91 4.63
N ASN A 81 5.88 7.94 5.32
CA ASN A 81 6.13 8.87 6.42
C ASN A 81 6.19 10.34 5.95
N ASP A 82 6.86 10.61 4.84
CA ASP A 82 6.89 11.95 4.22
C ASP A 82 5.48 12.42 3.84
N LYS A 83 4.70 11.57 3.15
CA LYS A 83 3.35 11.93 2.71
C LYS A 83 2.38 12.09 3.87
N MET A 84 2.48 11.29 4.92
CA MET A 84 1.74 11.51 6.17
C MET A 84 2.03 12.91 6.72
N GLN A 85 3.31 13.25 6.89
CA GLN A 85 3.72 14.55 7.44
C GLN A 85 3.35 15.73 6.54
N GLU A 86 3.28 15.50 5.22
CA GLU A 86 2.87 16.53 4.26
C GLU A 86 1.33 16.69 4.12
N GLY A 87 0.55 15.88 4.84
CA GLY A 87 -0.91 16.01 4.94
C GLY A 87 -1.71 15.07 4.05
N LEU A 88 -1.10 14.03 3.48
CA LEU A 88 -1.84 12.99 2.73
C LEU A 88 -2.85 12.27 3.64
N TYR A 89 -2.42 11.95 4.85
CA TYR A 89 -3.26 11.46 5.93
C TYR A 89 -2.60 11.83 7.27
N THR A 90 -3.42 12.09 8.28
CA THR A 90 -2.94 12.32 9.65
C THR A 90 -3.70 11.40 10.58
N MET A 91 -2.97 10.64 11.40
CA MET A 91 -3.53 9.78 12.44
C MET A 91 -3.38 10.46 13.80
N VAL A 92 -4.49 10.59 14.52
CA VAL A 92 -4.50 11.08 15.90
C VAL A 92 -4.87 9.93 16.82
N VAL A 93 -4.12 9.80 17.92
CA VAL A 93 -4.41 8.86 19.00
C VAL A 93 -4.67 9.66 20.28
N ARG A 94 -5.90 9.60 20.79
CA ARG A 94 -6.30 10.24 22.05
C ARG A 94 -6.30 9.19 23.16
N LEU A 95 -5.51 9.44 24.21
CA LEU A 95 -5.56 8.71 25.46
C LEU A 95 -6.34 9.52 26.48
N SER A 96 -7.31 8.90 27.15
CA SER A 96 -8.07 9.54 28.24
C SER A 96 -8.26 8.56 29.40
N GLY A 97 -8.40 9.10 30.61
CA GLY A 97 -8.48 8.34 31.85
C GLY A 97 -8.84 9.25 33.00
N ASN A 98 -9.03 8.67 34.19
CA ASN A 98 -9.43 9.40 35.39
C ASN A 98 -8.40 9.26 36.53
N LYS A 99 -7.26 8.59 36.26
CA LYS A 99 -6.17 8.37 37.23
C LYS A 99 -4.85 8.96 36.70
N ASP A 100 -3.74 8.56 37.30
CA ASP A 100 -2.40 8.89 36.85
C ASP A 100 -2.23 8.53 35.36
N PRO A 101 -1.82 9.48 34.48
CA PRO A 101 -1.59 9.22 33.06
C PRO A 101 -0.60 8.08 32.77
N MET A 102 0.27 7.73 33.74
CA MET A 102 1.21 6.62 33.64
C MET A 102 0.68 5.32 34.25
N ASN A 103 -0.43 5.37 35.00
CA ASN A 103 -1.02 4.26 35.74
C ASN A 103 -2.55 4.40 35.87
N ASP A 104 -3.29 3.85 34.91
CA ASP A 104 -4.75 3.85 34.91
C ASP A 104 -5.27 2.48 34.45
N ASP A 105 -6.08 1.81 35.27
CA ASP A 105 -6.66 0.50 34.95
C ASP A 105 -7.90 0.59 34.06
N ASN A 106 -8.43 1.78 33.84
CA ASN A 106 -9.66 2.04 33.09
C ASN A 106 -9.50 3.26 32.16
N ALA A 107 -8.44 3.22 31.36
CA ALA A 107 -8.19 4.21 30.32
C ALA A 107 -8.99 3.90 29.04
N VAL A 108 -9.05 4.88 28.16
CA VAL A 108 -9.65 4.78 26.83
C VAL A 108 -8.65 5.27 25.81
N VAL A 109 -8.48 4.49 24.74
CA VAL A 109 -7.71 4.86 23.55
C VAL A 109 -8.70 5.13 22.43
N GLU A 110 -8.54 6.26 21.75
CA GLU A 110 -9.26 6.58 20.53
C GLU A 110 -8.27 6.81 19.41
N ILE A 111 -8.56 6.26 18.23
CA ILE A 111 -7.73 6.40 17.03
C ILE A 111 -8.64 6.96 15.95
N GLY A 112 -8.19 7.99 15.24
CA GLY A 112 -9.00 8.63 14.21
C GLY A 112 -8.17 9.39 13.18
N TYR A 113 -8.84 9.71 12.08
CA TYR A 113 -8.32 10.62 11.05
C TYR A 113 -8.35 12.06 11.55
N SER A 114 -7.32 12.84 11.22
CA SER A 114 -7.33 14.29 11.34
C SER A 114 -7.25 14.96 9.97
N PRO A 115 -8.10 15.98 9.70
CA PRO A 115 -7.98 16.80 8.50
C PRO A 115 -6.84 17.82 8.61
N ASP A 116 -6.19 17.91 9.79
CA ASP A 116 -5.13 18.86 10.06
C ASP A 116 -3.77 18.26 9.67
N LYS A 117 -2.98 19.02 8.93
CA LYS A 117 -1.63 18.62 8.52
C LYS A 117 -0.68 18.68 9.70
N ILE A 118 0.20 17.69 9.82
CA ILE A 118 1.27 17.67 10.82
C ILE A 118 2.17 18.90 10.67
N VAL A 119 2.32 19.65 11.75
CA VAL A 119 3.18 20.83 11.80
C VAL A 119 4.60 20.43 12.18
N LYS A 120 5.57 20.96 11.43
CA LYS A 120 7.00 20.75 11.68
C LYS A 120 7.62 21.96 12.35
N ASP A 121 8.57 21.74 13.26
CA ASP A 121 9.35 22.79 13.90
C ASP A 121 10.50 23.27 12.99
N ALA A 122 11.25 24.29 13.45
CA ALA A 122 12.39 24.84 12.72
C ALA A 122 13.56 23.85 12.51
N ARG A 123 13.54 22.69 13.17
CA ARG A 123 14.51 21.60 13.03
C ARG A 123 13.97 20.45 12.17
N ASN A 124 12.81 20.63 11.53
CA ASN A 124 12.12 19.62 10.73
C ASN A 124 11.65 18.39 11.55
N ALA A 125 11.50 18.54 12.87
CA ALA A 125 10.85 17.55 13.73
C ALA A 125 9.34 17.83 13.80
N VAL A 126 8.54 16.83 14.21
CA VAL A 126 7.11 17.05 14.50
C VAL A 126 6.99 17.98 15.71
N ALA A 127 6.29 19.10 15.54
CA ALA A 127 6.12 20.07 16.60
C ALA A 127 5.14 19.55 17.67
N VAL A 128 5.53 19.69 18.93
CA VAL A 128 4.67 19.47 20.09
C VAL A 128 3.75 20.68 20.32
N ASP A 129 2.67 20.50 21.08
CA ASP A 129 1.74 21.57 21.52
C ASP A 129 0.85 22.19 20.43
N TYR A 130 0.67 21.50 19.30
CA TYR A 130 -0.33 21.86 18.29
C TYR A 130 -1.67 21.16 18.56
N SER A 131 -2.75 21.75 18.07
CA SER A 131 -4.09 21.17 18.14
C SER A 131 -4.43 20.43 16.86
N TYR A 132 -4.91 19.19 16.98
CA TYR A 132 -5.39 18.38 15.86
C TYR A 132 -6.81 17.92 16.15
N ARG A 133 -7.68 18.02 15.15
CA ARG A 133 -9.03 17.50 15.25
C ARG A 133 -9.03 15.98 15.09
N ILE A 134 -9.79 15.27 15.91
CA ILE A 134 -10.08 13.85 15.70
C ILE A 134 -11.48 13.70 15.13
N LEU A 135 -11.58 13.13 13.92
CA LEU A 135 -12.88 12.86 13.32
C LEU A 135 -13.38 11.48 13.77
N GLN A 136 -14.70 11.32 13.81
CA GLN A 136 -15.37 10.05 14.13
C GLN A 136 -16.10 9.38 12.93
N PRO A 137 -15.55 9.35 11.69
CA PRO A 137 -16.15 8.65 10.55
C PRO A 137 -15.74 7.17 10.57
N ALA A 138 -15.84 6.47 9.44
CA ALA A 138 -15.47 5.05 9.32
C ALA A 138 -14.01 4.71 9.74
N GLN A 139 -13.09 5.68 9.76
CA GLN A 139 -11.68 5.49 10.16
C GLN A 139 -11.46 5.79 11.65
N TYR A 140 -12.46 5.53 12.50
CA TYR A 140 -12.42 5.83 13.93
C TYR A 140 -12.62 4.57 14.77
N THR A 141 -11.89 4.45 15.87
CA THR A 141 -12.10 3.39 16.85
C THR A 141 -11.86 3.90 18.26
N ARG A 142 -12.68 3.41 19.19
CA ARG A 142 -12.57 3.65 20.63
C ARG A 142 -12.41 2.31 21.35
N LEU A 143 -11.38 2.18 22.16
CA LEU A 143 -10.96 0.95 22.84
C LEU A 143 -10.82 1.21 24.33
N LYS A 144 -11.22 0.23 25.15
CA LYS A 144 -10.75 0.18 26.54
C LYS A 144 -9.26 -0.13 26.57
N ALA A 145 -8.57 0.45 27.53
CA ALA A 145 -7.15 0.24 27.73
C ALA A 145 -6.76 0.26 29.21
N THR A 146 -5.59 -0.29 29.47
CA THR A 146 -4.92 -0.20 30.76
C THR A 146 -3.55 0.41 30.55
N ILE A 147 -3.14 1.30 31.44
CA ILE A 147 -1.84 1.92 31.49
C ILE A 147 -1.11 1.43 32.75
N ARG A 148 0.08 0.87 32.57
CA ARG A 148 0.96 0.47 33.69
C ARG A 148 2.36 0.95 33.41
N ASN A 149 2.89 1.81 34.28
CA ASN A 149 4.23 2.40 34.14
C ASN A 149 4.47 2.99 32.74
N GLY A 150 3.48 3.70 32.19
CA GLY A 150 3.55 4.30 30.85
C GLY A 150 3.33 3.33 29.67
N VAL A 151 3.13 2.03 29.92
CA VAL A 151 2.76 1.07 28.88
C VAL A 151 1.25 1.02 28.78
N VAL A 152 0.72 1.45 27.64
CA VAL A 152 -0.70 1.38 27.28
C VAL A 152 -0.96 0.08 26.54
N GLU A 153 -1.92 -0.71 27.00
CA GLU A 153 -2.40 -1.92 26.33
C GLU A 153 -3.90 -1.81 26.13
N SER A 154 -4.36 -1.92 24.88
CA SER A 154 -5.79 -1.95 24.58
C SER A 154 -6.37 -3.35 24.74
N GLU A 155 -7.69 -3.42 24.89
CA GLU A 155 -8.43 -4.65 24.58
C GLU A 155 -8.25 -5.04 23.10
N GLN A 156 -8.51 -6.31 22.79
CA GLN A 156 -8.58 -6.80 21.41
C GLN A 156 -10.03 -6.75 20.94
N VAL A 157 -10.28 -6.08 19.81
CA VAL A 157 -11.62 -5.89 19.24
C VAL A 157 -11.73 -6.56 17.88
N GLU A 158 -12.95 -6.94 17.49
CA GLU A 158 -13.17 -7.59 16.18
C GLU A 158 -12.80 -6.67 15.02
N HIS A 159 -13.06 -5.36 15.11
CA HIS A 159 -12.70 -4.37 14.11
C HIS A 159 -12.01 -3.17 14.75
N LEU A 160 -10.74 -2.95 14.39
CA LEU A 160 -9.96 -1.77 14.76
C LEU A 160 -9.70 -0.96 13.49
N HIS A 161 -10.41 0.15 13.38
CA HIS A 161 -10.32 1.11 12.28
C HIS A 161 -9.24 2.16 12.55
N THR A 162 -8.47 2.48 11.52
CA THR A 162 -7.45 3.53 11.57
C THR A 162 -7.30 4.16 10.19
N PRO A 163 -6.79 5.41 10.11
CA PRO A 163 -6.28 5.92 8.85
C PRO A 163 -5.26 4.97 8.24
N ARG A 164 -5.49 4.59 6.98
CA ARG A 164 -4.61 3.71 6.23
C ARG A 164 -3.32 4.41 5.84
N ILE A 165 -2.20 3.69 5.98
CA ILE A 165 -0.95 4.07 5.36
C ILE A 165 -1.17 4.19 3.85
N ALA A 166 -0.81 5.34 3.28
CA ALA A 166 -1.02 5.63 1.87
C ALA A 166 0.21 6.30 1.25
N TRP A 167 0.52 5.98 -0.01
CA TRP A 167 1.55 6.67 -0.80
C TRP A 167 0.99 7.74 -1.74
N PHE A 168 -0.30 7.60 -2.05
CA PHE A 168 -1.08 8.44 -2.95
C PHE A 168 -2.51 8.61 -2.42
N TYR A 169 -3.22 9.63 -2.92
CA TYR A 169 -4.50 10.03 -2.37
C TYR A 169 -5.62 9.02 -2.61
N ASP A 170 -5.66 8.45 -3.82
CA ASP A 170 -6.54 7.37 -4.23
C ASP A 170 -6.50 6.17 -3.25
N GLN A 171 -5.37 5.92 -2.61
CA GLN A 171 -5.17 4.79 -1.68
C GLN A 171 -5.55 5.07 -0.23
N THR A 172 -5.81 6.32 0.14
CA THR A 172 -6.26 6.70 1.49
C THR A 172 -7.53 5.94 1.85
N GLY A 173 -7.77 5.66 3.13
CA GLY A 173 -8.95 4.92 3.53
C GLY A 173 -8.83 4.34 4.91
N ASP A 174 -9.63 3.32 5.18
CA ASP A 174 -9.62 2.59 6.42
C ASP A 174 -8.73 1.35 6.32
N THR A 175 -7.87 1.15 7.32
CA THR A 175 -7.05 -0.05 7.45
C THR A 175 -7.88 -1.28 7.82
N ASN A 176 -8.91 -1.12 8.66
CA ASN A 176 -9.74 -2.16 9.29
C ASN A 176 -8.99 -3.44 9.66
N PHE A 177 -8.36 -3.46 10.83
CA PHE A 177 -7.78 -4.67 11.38
C PHE A 177 -8.85 -5.55 12.02
N THR A 178 -8.96 -6.81 11.57
CA THR A 178 -9.72 -7.84 12.27
C THR A 178 -8.94 -8.34 13.48
N LYS A 179 -9.61 -8.53 14.63
CA LYS A 179 -8.97 -8.86 15.92
C LYS A 179 -7.85 -7.88 16.29
N GLY A 180 -8.10 -6.60 16.02
CA GLY A 180 -7.12 -5.55 16.17
C GLY A 180 -6.88 -5.17 17.64
N LYS A 181 -5.64 -4.78 17.93
CA LYS A 181 -5.23 -4.20 19.22
C LYS A 181 -4.06 -3.23 19.07
N LEU A 182 -3.76 -2.51 20.14
CA LEU A 182 -2.71 -1.52 20.23
C LEU A 182 -1.90 -1.70 21.52
N ARG A 183 -0.59 -1.47 21.43
CA ARG A 183 0.31 -1.37 22.57
C ARG A 183 1.25 -0.19 22.36
N LEU A 184 1.28 0.76 23.30
CA LEU A 184 2.15 1.94 23.25
C LEU A 184 2.99 2.02 24.51
N THR A 185 4.15 2.66 24.40
CA THR A 185 4.98 3.07 25.53
C THR A 185 5.13 4.59 25.47
N ILE A 186 4.61 5.26 26.48
CA ILE A 186 4.72 6.71 26.68
C ILE A 186 6.11 6.99 27.27
N ALA A 187 6.81 7.97 26.70
CA ALA A 187 8.08 8.43 27.24
C ALA A 187 7.90 9.06 28.62
N ALA A 188 8.95 9.04 29.44
CA ALA A 188 8.88 9.54 30.82
C ALA A 188 8.52 11.03 30.91
N ASP A 189 8.79 11.81 29.87
CA ASP A 189 8.42 13.23 29.77
C ASP A 189 6.98 13.47 29.29
N GLY A 190 6.27 12.42 28.84
CA GLY A 190 4.93 12.50 28.27
C GLY A 190 4.86 13.17 26.88
N LEU A 191 5.99 13.53 26.27
CA LEU A 191 6.04 14.29 25.01
C LEU A 191 6.07 13.39 23.77
N SER A 192 6.33 12.10 23.95
CA SER A 192 6.36 11.13 22.86
C SER A 192 5.84 9.77 23.29
N ALA A 193 5.40 9.00 22.31
CA ALA A 193 5.07 7.59 22.50
C ALA A 193 5.50 6.77 21.28
N SER A 194 5.76 5.48 21.50
CA SER A 194 6.03 4.55 20.41
C SER A 194 5.41 3.19 20.69
N GLY A 195 5.13 2.42 19.65
CA GLY A 195 4.59 1.08 19.82
C GLY A 195 4.01 0.49 18.56
N LEU A 196 3.00 -0.36 18.74
CA LEU A 196 2.42 -1.20 17.71
C LEU A 196 0.90 -1.03 17.64
N ILE A 197 0.37 -1.03 16.42
CA ILE A 197 -1.06 -1.18 16.12
C ILE A 197 -1.17 -2.33 15.12
N GLY A 198 -2.01 -3.33 15.37
CA GLY A 198 -2.02 -4.50 14.50
C GLY A 198 -3.20 -5.42 14.70
N GLY A 199 -3.31 -6.40 13.80
CA GLY A 199 -4.37 -7.38 13.68
C GLY A 199 -4.28 -8.10 12.35
N TYR A 200 -5.35 -8.76 11.91
CA TYR A 200 -5.43 -9.37 10.58
C TYR A 200 -5.96 -8.36 9.55
N ARG A 201 -5.32 -8.28 8.38
CA ARG A 201 -5.85 -7.55 7.22
C ARG A 201 -6.16 -8.51 6.09
N ASN A 202 -7.11 -8.20 5.22
CA ASN A 202 -7.31 -8.98 4.01
C ASN A 202 -6.06 -8.86 3.13
N TRP A 203 -5.41 -9.98 2.83
CA TRP A 203 -4.16 -9.95 2.08
C TRP A 203 -4.34 -9.44 0.64
N ARG A 204 -5.56 -9.51 0.09
CA ARG A 204 -5.88 -8.99 -1.25
C ARG A 204 -5.96 -7.47 -1.27
N ASP A 205 -6.40 -6.86 -0.18
CA ASP A 205 -6.38 -5.40 -0.04
C ASP A 205 -4.93 -4.93 0.00
N LEU A 206 -4.08 -5.59 0.79
CA LEU A 206 -2.64 -5.31 0.85
C LEU A 206 -1.94 -5.49 -0.51
N TYR A 207 -2.28 -6.55 -1.23
CA TYR A 207 -1.80 -6.76 -2.59
C TYR A 207 -2.16 -5.58 -3.48
N ALA A 208 -3.45 -5.22 -3.58
CA ALA A 208 -3.92 -4.15 -4.44
C ALA A 208 -3.41 -2.76 -4.02
N GLU A 209 -3.33 -2.50 -2.72
CA GLU A 209 -2.74 -1.28 -2.13
C GLU A 209 -1.28 -1.14 -2.53
N ASN A 210 -0.53 -2.23 -2.64
CA ASN A 210 0.80 -2.15 -3.22
C ASN A 210 0.75 -2.00 -4.75
N THR A 211 0.07 -2.93 -5.44
CA THR A 211 0.09 -3.07 -6.91
C THR A 211 -0.23 -1.78 -7.60
N PHE A 212 -1.32 -1.16 -7.18
CA PHE A 212 -1.94 -0.08 -7.95
C PHE A 212 -1.60 1.29 -7.36
N ALA A 213 -0.67 1.34 -6.39
CA ALA A 213 -0.03 2.59 -5.97
C ALA A 213 0.84 3.19 -7.07
N GLN A 214 1.40 2.34 -7.92
CA GLN A 214 2.50 2.68 -8.82
C GLN A 214 2.31 1.99 -10.14
N ASP A 215 2.91 2.51 -11.20
CA ASP A 215 2.98 1.76 -12.44
C ASP A 215 3.90 0.55 -12.27
N GLY A 216 3.57 -0.55 -12.94
CA GLY A 216 4.39 -1.76 -12.88
C GLY A 216 5.86 -1.56 -13.27
N GLY A 217 6.22 -0.52 -14.05
CA GLY A 217 7.62 -0.16 -14.34
C GLY A 217 8.39 0.25 -13.09
N GLN A 218 7.80 1.12 -12.28
CA GLN A 218 8.34 1.52 -10.98
C GLN A 218 8.52 0.32 -10.05
N GLN A 219 7.51 -0.54 -9.90
CA GLN A 219 7.62 -1.69 -9.00
C GLN A 219 8.72 -2.67 -9.40
N GLY A 220 8.68 -3.15 -10.65
CA GLY A 220 9.62 -4.18 -11.07
C GLY A 220 11.06 -3.69 -11.25
N ILE A 221 11.26 -2.40 -11.55
CA ILE A 221 12.59 -1.85 -11.89
C ILE A 221 13.17 -0.99 -10.77
N ARG A 222 12.39 -0.05 -10.21
CA ARG A 222 12.86 0.85 -9.14
C ARG A 222 12.84 0.13 -7.80
N GLU A 223 11.76 -0.59 -7.52
CA GLU A 223 11.52 -1.23 -6.22
C GLU A 223 11.99 -2.68 -6.16
N HIS A 224 12.38 -3.25 -7.31
CA HIS A 224 12.84 -4.64 -7.43
C HIS A 224 11.86 -5.67 -6.86
N GLU A 225 10.57 -5.39 -7.02
CA GLU A 225 9.49 -6.21 -6.51
C GLU A 225 8.81 -6.98 -7.64
N ASP A 226 8.74 -8.31 -7.50
CA ASP A 226 7.92 -9.16 -8.37
C ASP A 226 6.52 -9.29 -7.78
N HIS A 227 5.58 -8.62 -8.43
CA HIS A 227 4.24 -8.51 -7.90
C HIS A 227 3.46 -9.82 -7.94
N VAL A 228 3.74 -10.68 -8.92
CA VAL A 228 3.13 -12.01 -8.99
C VAL A 228 3.66 -12.88 -7.84
N ALA A 229 4.96 -12.79 -7.56
CA ALA A 229 5.57 -13.47 -6.42
C ALA A 229 4.96 -12.99 -5.09
N LEU A 230 4.74 -11.68 -4.91
CA LEU A 230 4.06 -11.13 -3.73
C LEU A 230 2.66 -11.73 -3.56
N TYR A 231 1.85 -11.79 -4.62
CA TYR A 231 0.51 -12.42 -4.57
C TYR A 231 0.57 -13.84 -3.96
N TYR A 232 1.47 -14.68 -4.46
CA TYR A 232 1.61 -16.04 -3.99
C TYR A 232 2.17 -16.11 -2.56
N ALA A 233 3.10 -15.21 -2.20
CA ALA A 233 3.65 -15.10 -0.85
C ALA A 233 2.58 -14.72 0.18
N LEU A 234 1.80 -13.68 -0.09
CA LEU A 234 0.70 -13.21 0.74
C LEU A 234 -0.34 -14.32 0.95
N ARG A 235 -0.80 -14.94 -0.15
CA ARG A 235 -1.78 -16.03 -0.09
C ARG A 235 -1.28 -17.25 0.70
N ARG A 236 0.00 -17.59 0.57
CA ARG A 236 0.63 -18.74 1.25
C ARG A 236 0.82 -18.49 2.75
N ASN A 237 1.08 -17.25 3.14
CA ASN A 237 1.34 -16.86 4.53
C ASN A 237 0.09 -16.34 5.27
N ALA A 238 -1.05 -16.20 4.60
CA ALA A 238 -2.31 -15.86 5.24
C ALA A 238 -2.63 -16.85 6.38
N ASP A 239 -2.89 -16.32 7.57
CA ASP A 239 -2.90 -17.04 8.84
C ASP A 239 -4.14 -16.76 9.70
N GLY A 240 -5.04 -15.89 9.26
CA GLY A 240 -6.30 -15.57 9.94
C GLY A 240 -7.50 -15.42 9.00
N MET A 241 -8.67 -15.13 9.57
CA MET A 241 -9.93 -14.95 8.84
C MET A 241 -10.21 -16.14 7.89
N LEU A 242 -10.35 -17.34 8.47
CA LEU A 242 -10.60 -18.58 7.72
C LEU A 242 -11.90 -18.46 6.91
N ASN A 243 -11.78 -18.58 5.59
CA ASN A 243 -12.92 -18.59 4.69
C ASN A 243 -13.52 -20.00 4.62
N PRO A 244 -14.76 -20.20 5.09
CA PRO A 244 -15.37 -21.53 5.13
C PRO A 244 -15.67 -22.09 3.72
N LYS A 245 -15.82 -21.22 2.71
CA LYS A 245 -16.10 -21.65 1.33
C LYS A 245 -14.85 -22.22 0.65
N THR A 246 -13.69 -21.64 0.92
CA THR A 246 -12.43 -22.02 0.26
C THR A 246 -11.52 -22.88 1.12
N GLY A 247 -11.75 -22.93 2.43
CA GLY A 247 -10.87 -23.59 3.40
C GLY A 247 -9.49 -22.92 3.50
N LYS A 248 -9.37 -21.65 3.08
CA LYS A 248 -8.14 -20.86 3.12
C LYS A 248 -8.33 -19.60 3.95
N ASN A 249 -7.23 -19.09 4.49
CA ASN A 249 -7.23 -17.83 5.22
C ASN A 249 -7.28 -16.65 4.25
N ASP A 250 -8.18 -15.70 4.53
CA ASP A 250 -8.24 -14.43 3.81
C ASP A 250 -7.48 -13.32 4.54
N GLY A 251 -7.20 -13.52 5.82
CA GLY A 251 -6.49 -12.58 6.69
C GLY A 251 -5.02 -12.92 6.81
N ILE A 252 -4.18 -11.89 6.83
CA ILE A 252 -2.76 -11.97 7.15
C ILE A 252 -2.44 -11.05 8.32
N SER A 253 -1.80 -11.60 9.36
CA SER A 253 -1.38 -10.83 10.53
C SER A 253 -0.37 -9.75 10.13
N SER A 254 -0.67 -8.53 10.55
CA SER A 254 -0.02 -7.32 10.10
C SER A 254 0.11 -6.35 11.28
N VAL A 255 1.21 -5.60 11.31
CA VAL A 255 1.46 -4.61 12.37
C VAL A 255 2.06 -3.33 11.78
N TYR A 256 1.58 -2.20 12.27
CA TYR A 256 2.20 -0.89 12.07
C TYR A 256 3.06 -0.57 13.28
N ARG A 257 4.30 -0.17 13.02
CA ARG A 257 5.13 0.52 14.01
C ARG A 257 4.75 1.99 13.99
N VAL A 258 4.43 2.54 15.15
CA VAL A 258 4.01 3.94 15.28
C VAL A 258 4.97 4.68 16.20
N ARG A 259 5.26 5.93 15.83
CA ARG A 259 5.96 6.94 16.64
C ARG A 259 5.09 8.17 16.69
N MET A 260 4.94 8.75 17.87
CA MET A 260 3.98 9.81 18.16
C MET A 260 4.66 10.94 18.92
N SER A 261 4.16 12.15 18.72
CA SER A 261 4.51 13.35 19.48
C SER A 261 3.24 13.89 20.14
N SER A 262 3.39 14.48 21.33
CA SER A 262 2.25 15.03 22.08
C SER A 262 1.57 16.17 21.32
N ALA A 263 0.25 16.23 21.47
CA ALA A 263 -0.59 17.24 20.85
C ALA A 263 -1.89 17.42 21.65
N TYR A 264 -2.56 18.56 21.45
CA TYR A 264 -3.92 18.75 21.94
C TYR A 264 -4.91 18.12 20.95
N VAL A 265 -5.77 17.24 21.44
CA VAL A 265 -6.81 16.63 20.60
C VAL A 265 -8.12 17.38 20.80
N VAL A 266 -8.71 17.83 19.69
CA VAL A 266 -9.93 18.63 19.67
C VAL A 266 -11.04 17.86 18.95
N ASP A 267 -12.24 17.85 19.52
CA ASP A 267 -13.41 17.35 18.79
C ASP A 267 -13.94 18.46 17.86
N PRO A 268 -14.38 18.15 16.64
CA PRO A 268 -14.90 19.16 15.74
C PRO A 268 -16.24 19.71 16.23
N ASP A 269 -16.47 21.02 16.07
CA ASP A 269 -17.71 21.70 16.49
C ASP A 269 -18.98 21.11 15.88
N LYS A 270 -18.84 20.45 14.72
CA LYS A 270 -19.89 19.73 14.01
C LYS A 270 -19.34 18.40 13.50
N PRO A 271 -20.18 17.37 13.34
CA PRO A 271 -19.76 16.14 12.66
C PRO A 271 -19.15 16.44 11.29
N MET A 272 -18.01 15.83 10.99
CA MET A 272 -17.31 15.99 9.72
C MET A 272 -16.86 14.63 9.19
N GLU A 273 -16.99 14.45 7.88
CA GLU A 273 -16.44 13.32 7.15
C GLU A 273 -14.96 13.57 6.78
N VAL A 274 -14.26 12.50 6.37
CA VAL A 274 -12.93 12.62 5.79
C VAL A 274 -13.01 13.47 4.50
N PRO A 275 -12.24 14.58 4.39
CA PRO A 275 -12.28 15.43 3.20
C PRO A 275 -11.91 14.68 1.92
N LYS A 276 -12.71 14.89 0.87
CA LYS A 276 -12.47 14.38 -0.48
C LYS A 276 -11.77 15.44 -1.34
N LEU A 277 -10.67 15.10 -1.99
CA LEU A 277 -10.04 15.97 -2.99
C LEU A 277 -10.74 15.76 -4.34
N ALA A 278 -11.45 16.78 -4.81
CA ALA A 278 -12.30 16.69 -6.01
C ALA A 278 -11.55 16.17 -7.25
N LEU A 279 -10.31 16.62 -7.47
CA LEU A 279 -9.47 16.21 -8.60
C LEU A 279 -8.95 14.76 -8.49
N GLU A 280 -9.15 14.10 -7.36
CA GLU A 280 -8.66 12.74 -7.11
C GLU A 280 -9.79 11.72 -6.88
N VAL A 281 -11.06 12.15 -6.99
CA VAL A 281 -12.22 11.26 -6.84
C VAL A 281 -12.21 10.19 -7.93
N GLU A 282 -12.03 10.59 -9.18
CA GLU A 282 -12.02 9.66 -10.33
C GLU A 282 -10.88 8.65 -10.23
N ARG A 283 -9.69 9.09 -9.81
CA ARG A 283 -8.54 8.20 -9.56
C ARG A 283 -8.80 7.22 -8.44
N LYS A 284 -9.43 7.68 -7.36
CA LYS A 284 -9.85 6.82 -6.25
C LYS A 284 -10.86 5.76 -6.70
N GLU A 285 -11.85 6.15 -7.50
CA GLU A 285 -12.83 5.22 -8.06
C GLU A 285 -12.16 4.19 -8.99
N ALA A 286 -11.21 4.62 -9.82
CA ALA A 286 -10.44 3.73 -10.69
C ALA A 286 -9.57 2.74 -9.87
N PHE A 287 -8.92 3.20 -8.80
CA PHE A 287 -8.18 2.34 -7.86
C PHE A 287 -9.09 1.29 -7.22
N GLU A 288 -10.22 1.72 -6.65
CA GLU A 288 -11.18 0.82 -5.99
C GLU A 288 -11.80 -0.19 -6.97
N ALA A 289 -12.12 0.24 -8.21
CA ALA A 289 -12.58 -0.65 -9.26
C ALA A 289 -11.52 -1.70 -9.63
N THR A 290 -10.25 -1.30 -9.71
CA THR A 290 -9.13 -2.20 -10.06
C THR A 290 -8.84 -3.19 -8.94
N LYS A 291 -8.93 -2.75 -7.68
CA LYS A 291 -8.91 -3.64 -6.51
C LYS A 291 -10.05 -4.65 -6.57
N LEU A 292 -11.28 -4.22 -6.86
CA LEU A 292 -12.45 -5.11 -6.96
C LEU A 292 -12.29 -6.14 -8.09
N ALA A 293 -11.80 -5.70 -9.26
CA ALA A 293 -11.49 -6.60 -10.38
C ALA A 293 -10.44 -7.65 -9.97
N THR A 294 -9.38 -7.21 -9.28
CA THR A 294 -8.34 -8.13 -8.77
C THR A 294 -8.92 -9.16 -7.81
N ILE A 295 -9.68 -8.73 -6.80
CA ILE A 295 -10.31 -9.62 -5.82
C ILE A 295 -11.23 -10.61 -6.52
N THR A 296 -12.08 -10.13 -7.42
CA THR A 296 -13.04 -10.94 -8.18
C THR A 296 -12.31 -11.98 -9.03
N GLY A 297 -11.24 -11.59 -9.74
CA GLY A 297 -10.43 -12.52 -10.53
C GLY A 297 -9.78 -13.59 -9.67
N VAL A 298 -9.20 -13.20 -8.52
CA VAL A 298 -8.56 -14.11 -7.58
C VAL A 298 -9.54 -15.14 -7.01
N GLU A 299 -10.76 -14.72 -6.67
CA GLU A 299 -11.79 -15.58 -6.10
C GLU A 299 -12.42 -16.51 -7.14
N THR A 300 -12.74 -15.99 -8.32
CA THR A 300 -13.43 -16.75 -9.39
C THR A 300 -12.47 -17.55 -10.26
N ARG A 301 -11.17 -17.22 -10.25
CA ARG A 301 -10.17 -17.69 -11.23
C ARG A 301 -10.53 -17.37 -12.68
N ILE A 302 -11.34 -16.35 -12.89
CA ILE A 302 -11.72 -15.85 -14.22
C ILE A 302 -11.00 -14.51 -14.43
N PRO A 303 -10.18 -14.36 -15.49
CA PRO A 303 -9.51 -13.11 -15.79
C PRO A 303 -10.50 -11.93 -15.89
N GLN A 304 -10.20 -10.85 -15.17
CA GLN A 304 -10.94 -9.61 -15.19
C GLN A 304 -10.25 -8.58 -16.09
N PRO A 305 -11.03 -7.75 -16.81
CA PRO A 305 -10.49 -6.61 -17.54
C PRO A 305 -9.94 -5.56 -16.57
N VAL A 306 -8.95 -4.80 -17.02
CA VAL A 306 -8.46 -3.63 -16.29
C VAL A 306 -9.49 -2.50 -16.41
N PRO A 307 -10.00 -1.96 -15.31
CA PRO A 307 -10.91 -0.81 -15.35
C PRO A 307 -10.25 0.43 -15.97
N PRO A 308 -11.04 1.33 -16.61
CA PRO A 308 -10.57 2.64 -17.05
C PRO A 308 -9.95 3.48 -15.92
N GLY A 309 -9.10 4.44 -16.28
CA GLY A 309 -8.60 5.46 -15.34
C GLY A 309 -7.37 5.07 -14.51
N THR A 310 -6.79 3.88 -14.71
CA THR A 310 -5.57 3.46 -14.00
C THR A 310 -4.34 3.39 -14.91
N SER A 311 -3.15 3.47 -14.32
CA SER A 311 -1.87 3.27 -15.04
C SER A 311 -1.75 1.88 -15.66
N GLU A 312 -2.42 0.88 -15.08
CA GLU A 312 -2.41 -0.51 -15.55
C GLU A 312 -3.17 -0.70 -16.87
N ALA A 313 -4.09 0.20 -17.20
CA ALA A 313 -4.78 0.18 -18.49
C ALA A 313 -3.80 0.35 -19.66
N GLY A 314 -2.65 1.02 -19.43
CA GLY A 314 -1.57 1.12 -20.42
C GLY A 314 -1.97 1.82 -21.72
N VAL A 315 -2.96 2.72 -21.67
CA VAL A 315 -3.59 3.34 -22.85
C VAL A 315 -2.61 4.12 -23.71
N GLY A 316 -2.33 3.64 -24.93
CA GLY A 316 -1.65 4.35 -26.02
C GLY A 316 -0.24 4.93 -25.77
N ILE A 317 0.26 4.88 -24.53
CA ILE A 317 1.54 5.47 -24.13
C ILE A 317 2.69 4.64 -24.71
N THR A 318 2.56 3.31 -24.68
CA THR A 318 3.60 2.38 -25.14
C THR A 318 3.86 2.54 -26.64
N GLU A 319 2.81 2.63 -27.45
CA GLU A 319 2.86 2.76 -28.91
C GLU A 319 3.48 4.09 -29.37
N ARG A 320 3.30 5.14 -28.56
CA ARG A 320 3.82 6.49 -28.84
C ARG A 320 5.25 6.70 -28.39
N LEU A 321 5.62 6.23 -27.20
CA LEU A 321 6.95 6.49 -26.63
C LEU A 321 8.06 5.70 -27.33
N LEU A 322 7.72 4.59 -27.99
CA LEU A 322 8.66 3.81 -28.78
C LEU A 322 8.84 4.47 -30.16
N VAL A 323 9.76 5.42 -30.29
CA VAL A 323 10.06 6.08 -31.58
C VAL A 323 11.30 5.50 -32.24
N ASP A 324 12.38 5.29 -31.49
CA ASP A 324 13.71 4.95 -32.03
C ASP A 324 14.20 3.54 -31.62
N LEU A 325 13.29 2.64 -31.26
CA LEU A 325 13.65 1.26 -30.94
C LEU A 325 13.79 0.45 -32.25
N PRO A 326 14.99 -0.09 -32.60
CA PRO A 326 15.18 -0.80 -33.88
C PRO A 326 14.27 -2.01 -34.08
N SER A 327 13.78 -2.58 -32.97
CA SER A 327 12.86 -3.70 -32.91
C SER A 327 11.44 -3.30 -32.48
N LYS A 328 11.07 -2.01 -32.61
CA LYS A 328 9.76 -1.48 -32.22
C LYS A 328 8.61 -2.36 -32.68
N ASP A 329 8.55 -2.66 -33.98
CA ASP A 329 7.44 -3.40 -34.56
C ASP A 329 7.34 -4.80 -33.97
N TYR A 330 8.46 -5.48 -33.78
CA TYR A 330 8.51 -6.75 -33.07
C TYR A 330 7.98 -6.61 -31.63
N PHE A 331 8.48 -5.63 -30.88
CA PHE A 331 8.02 -5.40 -29.50
C PHE A 331 6.52 -5.12 -29.42
N LEU A 332 5.98 -4.30 -30.32
CA LEU A 332 4.54 -4.01 -30.38
C LEU A 332 3.71 -5.24 -30.76
N THR A 333 4.23 -6.15 -31.59
CA THR A 333 3.52 -7.42 -31.86
C THR A 333 3.53 -8.39 -30.68
N THR A 334 4.52 -8.29 -29.79
CA THR A 334 4.63 -9.15 -28.60
C THR A 334 3.93 -8.59 -27.36
N LEU A 335 3.64 -7.29 -27.36
CA LEU A 335 2.95 -6.59 -26.27
C LEU A 335 1.48 -6.42 -26.64
N TYR A 336 0.61 -7.22 -26.01
CA TYR A 336 -0.80 -6.89 -26.00
C TYR A 336 -1.03 -5.73 -25.03
N ARG A 337 -2.02 -4.87 -25.26
CA ARG A 337 -2.65 -4.08 -24.19
C ARG A 337 -4.15 -4.20 -24.33
N GLN A 338 -4.88 -3.99 -23.24
CA GLN A 338 -6.33 -3.95 -23.33
C GLN A 338 -6.77 -2.78 -24.23
N HIS A 339 -7.69 -3.06 -25.15
CA HIS A 339 -8.30 -2.04 -25.99
C HIS A 339 -9.66 -1.64 -25.42
N TYR A 340 -9.93 -0.34 -25.46
CA TYR A 340 -11.16 0.27 -24.99
C TYR A 340 -11.99 0.82 -26.17
N PRO A 341 -13.32 0.86 -26.04
CA PRO A 341 -14.16 1.43 -27.09
C PRO A 341 -13.82 2.89 -27.40
N GLY A 342 -13.73 3.23 -28.70
CA GLY A 342 -13.52 4.60 -29.16
C GLY A 342 -12.07 5.11 -29.07
N GLU A 343 -11.09 4.21 -28.97
CA GLU A 343 -9.67 4.59 -29.06
C GLU A 343 -9.34 5.35 -30.35
N ASP A 344 -8.52 6.38 -30.22
CA ASP A 344 -7.97 7.12 -31.36
C ASP A 344 -6.81 6.36 -32.04
N ALA A 345 -6.20 6.98 -33.06
CA ALA A 345 -5.07 6.40 -33.78
C ALA A 345 -3.81 6.17 -32.91
N PHE A 346 -3.77 6.77 -31.72
CA PHE A 346 -2.69 6.61 -30.75
C PHE A 346 -3.05 5.61 -29.65
N GLY A 347 -4.24 5.00 -29.69
CA GLY A 347 -4.69 4.06 -28.68
C GLY A 347 -5.24 4.70 -27.41
N ASP A 348 -5.57 6.00 -27.44
CA ASP A 348 -6.18 6.70 -26.31
C ASP A 348 -7.71 6.64 -26.40
N PRO A 349 -8.40 6.07 -25.39
CA PRO A 349 -9.85 6.13 -25.32
C PRO A 349 -10.37 7.53 -24.95
N PRO A 350 -11.67 7.81 -25.16
CA PRO A 350 -12.23 9.15 -24.96
C PRO A 350 -12.00 9.72 -23.55
N TRP A 351 -12.04 8.88 -22.52
CA TRP A 351 -11.80 9.28 -21.13
C TRP A 351 -10.33 9.69 -20.88
N ALA A 352 -9.36 9.10 -21.58
CA ALA A 352 -7.93 9.41 -21.42
C ALA A 352 -7.50 10.68 -22.17
N GLN A 353 -8.35 11.18 -23.07
CA GLN A 353 -8.13 12.41 -23.83
C GLN A 353 -8.54 13.65 -23.01
N GLN A 354 -9.55 13.52 -22.15
CA GLN A 354 -10.06 14.63 -21.32
C GLN A 354 -9.08 15.06 -20.22
N GLU A 355 -8.31 14.11 -19.65
CA GLU A 355 -7.29 14.42 -18.63
C GLU A 355 -6.07 15.16 -19.20
N ARG A 356 -5.90 15.18 -20.53
CA ARG A 356 -4.79 15.84 -21.22
C ARG A 356 -5.25 17.14 -21.85
N GLY A 357 -5.06 18.24 -21.10
CA GLY A 357 -4.81 19.52 -21.76
C GLY A 357 -3.79 19.30 -22.89
N THR A 358 -4.17 19.69 -24.09
CA THR A 358 -3.51 19.45 -25.39
C THR A 358 -1.98 19.42 -25.33
N LEU A 359 -1.38 18.23 -25.24
CA LEU A 359 0.02 18.06 -25.63
C LEU A 359 0.10 18.06 -27.16
N PRO A 360 0.98 18.87 -27.79
CA PRO A 360 1.11 18.89 -29.23
C PRO A 360 1.57 17.53 -29.76
N PRO A 361 1.13 17.14 -30.97
CA PRO A 361 1.53 15.87 -31.57
C PRO A 361 3.06 15.77 -31.69
N PRO A 362 3.65 14.57 -31.56
CA PRO A 362 5.08 14.39 -31.72
C PRO A 362 5.50 14.84 -33.12
N LYS A 363 6.57 15.64 -33.19
CA LYS A 363 7.13 16.07 -34.47
C LYS A 363 7.62 14.83 -35.24
N PRO A 364 7.36 14.74 -36.56
CA PRO A 364 7.87 13.65 -37.36
C PRO A 364 9.40 13.56 -37.23
N ALA A 365 9.91 12.34 -37.06
CA ALA A 365 11.33 12.10 -36.95
C ALA A 365 12.07 12.66 -38.17
N PRO A 366 13.20 13.36 -38.00
CA PRO A 366 14.01 13.79 -39.13
C PRO A 366 14.47 12.57 -39.93
N ALA A 367 14.36 12.66 -41.27
CA ALA A 367 14.73 11.59 -42.17
C ALA A 367 16.15 11.09 -41.87
N VAL A 368 16.27 9.82 -41.51
CA VAL A 368 17.58 9.19 -41.28
C VAL A 368 18.36 9.24 -42.60
N PRO A 369 19.53 9.91 -42.65
CA PRO A 369 20.36 9.90 -43.85
C PRO A 369 20.79 8.46 -44.12
N LYS A 370 20.54 7.97 -45.33
CA LYS A 370 20.97 6.64 -45.77
C LYS A 370 22.48 6.52 -45.57
N LYS A 371 22.90 5.64 -44.65
CA LYS A 371 24.32 5.27 -44.53
C LYS A 371 24.80 4.70 -45.87
N PRO A 372 25.99 5.08 -46.37
CA PRO A 372 26.58 4.45 -47.55
C PRO A 372 26.76 2.95 -47.28
N ARG A 373 26.32 2.11 -48.21
CA ARG A 373 26.66 0.68 -48.21
C ARG A 373 28.20 0.56 -48.24
N GLN A 374 28.79 -0.04 -47.22
CA GLN A 374 30.16 -0.52 -47.31
C GLN A 374 30.16 -1.70 -48.29
N GLU A 375 30.88 -1.54 -49.40
CA GLU A 375 31.22 -2.64 -50.30
C GLU A 375 32.12 -3.64 -49.55
N ALA A 376 31.69 -4.90 -49.55
CA ALA A 376 32.47 -5.99 -49.03
C ALA A 376 33.64 -6.27 -49.98
N ASN A 377 34.86 -5.92 -49.57
CA ASN A 377 36.05 -6.41 -50.25
C ASN A 377 36.23 -7.90 -49.92
N ALA A 378 36.06 -8.72 -50.96
CA ALA A 378 36.48 -10.10 -50.98
C ALA A 378 38.00 -10.19 -50.84
N ALA A 379 38.48 -10.97 -49.87
CA ALA A 379 39.85 -11.46 -49.84
C ALA A 379 39.82 -12.99 -49.83
N THR A 380 40.23 -13.57 -50.95
CA THR A 380 40.47 -14.99 -51.12
C THR A 380 41.98 -15.22 -51.03
N ARG A 381 42.38 -16.06 -50.06
CA ARG A 381 43.70 -16.70 -49.83
C ARG A 381 44.93 -15.83 -49.59
#